data_AF-A0A2A5CQL4-F1
#
_entry.id   AF-A0A2A5CQL4-F1
#
_cell.length_a   1.000
_cell.length_b   1.000
_cell.length_c   1.000
_cell.angle_alpha   90.00
_cell.angle_beta   90.00
_cell.angle_gamma   90.00
#
_symmetry.space_group_name_H-M   'P 1'
#
loop_
_entity.id
_entity.type
_entity.pdbx_description
1 polymer ?
#
loop_
_entity_poly.entity_id
_entity_poly.type
_entity_poly.pdbx_seq_one_letter_code
_entity_poly.pdbx_strand_id
1 'polypeptide(L)'
;MQVLDLVYSSFKYVTLLVIFISLFSCGAGGDSSSTDDGVELNPDFSDLQPYLPNGPYAAQLKNCVSIVNIPDSCSLNQLPPIGLDNSTPTIDDILNHLVVSHMWMGDRMRDLLEMMPADILLLLRSSTAIVIDADIRPAYFWQLTGAIYIDPALLWTTNEEKETIDPTEDFRSNFGDELQFKRLWRYIINNDFAWTSYSLTGIEERTNADNLVLTTWLFYHELAHANDCLPSSELDNLARGDSYYENFLTIRNSGKCIQDRLTALYPLNSGIWHSLANVLYKGDDATNQQKTYSAEFVAAEFITDVASDTYSYSSLWEDTAMLFEEILMKKNFNADRDLVFVDFYDTFTCSEVLVKWGQRGRLGDSDVIERARFIVGELLPEIDFTELFANQPAPFNIPLDVSYCITDYSSQNAGKHQQSTKAMQVRLQNQHKID
;
A
#
# COMPACT_ATOMS: atom_id res chain seq x y z
N MET A 1 35.61 -50.40 -53.48
CA MET A 1 35.76 -51.80 -53.05
C MET A 1 36.19 -51.77 -51.59
N GLN A 2 35.24 -52.05 -50.69
CA GLN A 2 35.38 -52.51 -49.28
C GLN A 2 36.28 -51.70 -48.32
N VAL A 3 36.03 -51.55 -47.02
CA VAL A 3 35.00 -51.78 -46.00
C VAL A 3 35.60 -51.03 -44.79
N LEU A 4 34.81 -50.33 -43.97
CA LEU A 4 34.84 -50.46 -42.50
C LEU A 4 33.93 -49.42 -41.84
N ASP A 5 32.92 -49.99 -41.19
CA ASP A 5 31.90 -49.40 -40.34
C ASP A 5 32.47 -48.72 -39.10
N LEU A 6 31.76 -47.70 -38.59
CA LEU A 6 31.30 -47.69 -37.18
C LEU A 6 30.27 -46.56 -36.95
N VAL A 7 29.01 -46.96 -37.04
CA VAL A 7 27.90 -46.65 -36.12
C VAL A 7 27.83 -45.22 -35.55
N TYR A 8 26.97 -44.39 -36.15
CA TYR A 8 26.26 -43.30 -35.47
C TYR A 8 24.80 -43.33 -35.91
N SER A 9 23.98 -44.07 -35.18
CA SER A 9 22.53 -43.96 -35.26
C SER A 9 21.95 -44.46 -33.96
N SER A 10 21.43 -43.55 -33.14
CA SER A 10 20.35 -43.81 -32.20
C SER A 10 19.87 -42.49 -31.60
N PHE A 11 18.61 -42.18 -31.90
CA PHE A 11 17.68 -41.40 -31.09
C PHE A 11 18.01 -39.94 -30.78
N LYS A 12 17.46 -39.07 -31.64
CA LYS A 12 16.95 -37.75 -31.26
C LYS A 12 15.87 -37.93 -30.18
N TYR A 13 16.25 -37.84 -28.91
CA TYR A 13 15.33 -37.33 -27.89
C TYR A 13 15.65 -35.85 -27.72
N VAL A 14 14.83 -35.01 -28.34
CA VAL A 14 14.72 -33.62 -27.92
C VAL A 14 14.02 -33.67 -26.57
N THR A 15 14.80 -33.80 -25.50
CA THR A 15 14.32 -33.45 -24.18
C THR A 15 14.14 -31.94 -24.20
N LEU A 16 12.91 -31.50 -24.45
CA LEU A 16 12.47 -30.15 -24.10
C LEU A 16 12.66 -30.04 -22.58
N LEU A 17 13.82 -29.53 -22.18
CA LEU A 17 13.99 -28.97 -20.85
C LEU A 17 13.13 -27.70 -20.86
N VAL A 18 11.85 -27.86 -20.50
CA VAL A 18 10.98 -26.73 -20.17
C VAL A 18 11.55 -26.15 -18.89
N ILE A 19 12.47 -25.20 -19.07
CA ILE A 19 12.88 -24.30 -18.00
C ILE A 19 11.64 -23.43 -17.77
N PHE A 20 10.84 -23.78 -16.77
CA PHE A 20 9.84 -22.91 -16.19
C PHE A 20 10.59 -21.72 -15.58
N ILE A 21 10.81 -20.68 -16.38
CA ILE A 21 11.24 -19.37 -15.89
C ILE A 21 9.96 -18.65 -15.51
N SER A 22 9.60 -18.73 -14.23
CA SER A 22 8.57 -17.91 -13.60
C SER A 22 9.09 -16.47 -13.52
N LEU A 23 8.82 -15.68 -14.56
CA LEU A 23 8.99 -14.23 -14.55
C LEU A 23 7.72 -13.64 -13.92
N PHE A 24 7.76 -13.42 -12.61
CA PHE A 24 6.80 -12.53 -11.99
C PHE A 24 7.14 -11.12 -12.46
N SER A 25 6.13 -10.49 -13.02
CA SER A 25 5.93 -9.11 -13.45
C SER A 25 5.51 -8.07 -12.42
N CYS A 26 6.02 -7.85 -11.21
CA CYS A 26 7.27 -8.22 -10.54
C CYS A 26 8.58 -8.17 -11.35
N GLY A 27 8.70 -7.45 -12.47
CA GLY A 27 9.90 -7.56 -13.29
C GLY A 27 9.70 -7.23 -14.76
N ALA A 28 9.59 -5.94 -15.05
CA ALA A 28 9.84 -5.29 -16.31
C ALA A 28 10.12 -6.13 -17.58
N GLY A 29 9.22 -6.04 -18.54
CA GLY A 29 9.49 -6.38 -19.94
C GLY A 29 8.23 -6.26 -20.79
N GLY A 30 8.20 -5.29 -21.71
CA GLY A 30 7.08 -5.06 -22.61
C GLY A 30 6.95 -6.11 -23.70
N ASP A 31 5.73 -6.58 -23.93
CA ASP A 31 5.10 -6.51 -25.24
C ASP A 31 3.57 -6.49 -25.05
N SER A 32 2.90 -5.81 -25.97
CA SER A 32 1.48 -5.47 -26.01
C SER A 32 0.48 -6.57 -25.58
N SER A 33 -0.62 -6.11 -24.97
CA SER A 33 -1.78 -6.82 -24.39
C SER A 33 -1.64 -7.25 -22.94
N SER A 34 -1.96 -6.31 -22.05
CA SER A 34 -2.25 -6.51 -20.64
C SER A 34 -3.40 -7.51 -20.45
N THR A 35 -3.05 -8.76 -20.14
CA THR A 35 -3.95 -9.69 -19.46
C THR A 35 -3.14 -10.40 -18.38
N ASP A 36 -3.00 -9.74 -17.23
CA ASP A 36 -2.49 -10.33 -15.99
C ASP A 36 -3.60 -10.16 -14.95
N ASP A 37 -3.94 -11.24 -14.24
CA ASP A 37 -4.75 -11.29 -13.02
C ASP A 37 -6.18 -10.71 -13.06
N GLY A 38 -7.02 -11.17 -13.98
CA GLY A 38 -8.48 -11.27 -13.78
C GLY A 38 -9.29 -9.97 -13.56
N VAL A 39 -8.66 -8.81 -13.47
CA VAL A 39 -9.27 -7.48 -13.43
C VAL A 39 -8.39 -6.52 -14.22
N GLU A 40 -8.90 -6.01 -15.33
CA GLU A 40 -8.33 -4.86 -16.01
C GLU A 40 -8.43 -3.67 -15.05
N LEU A 41 -7.32 -3.28 -14.42
CA LEU A 41 -7.14 -1.89 -13.97
C LEU A 41 -6.99 -1.05 -15.24
N ASN A 42 -8.10 -0.79 -15.90
CA ASN A 42 -8.18 0.08 -17.06
C ASN A 42 -9.12 1.25 -16.74
N PRO A 43 -8.80 2.05 -15.70
CA PRO A 43 -9.54 3.27 -15.42
C PRO A 43 -9.59 4.13 -16.68
N ASP A 44 -10.78 4.66 -16.98
CA ASP A 44 -11.02 5.48 -18.16
C ASP A 44 -10.54 6.90 -17.89
N PHE A 45 -9.25 7.14 -18.11
CA PHE A 45 -8.65 8.45 -17.95
C PHE A 45 -9.02 9.46 -19.05
N SER A 46 -10.06 9.21 -19.85
CA SER A 46 -10.48 10.10 -20.93
C SER A 46 -11.05 11.44 -20.44
N ASP A 47 -11.48 11.54 -19.19
CA ASP A 47 -12.01 12.76 -18.58
C ASP A 47 -10.98 13.54 -17.72
N LEU A 48 -9.80 12.95 -17.48
CA LEU A 48 -8.70 13.63 -16.77
C LEU A 48 -8.35 14.99 -17.37
N GLN A 49 -8.13 15.96 -16.49
CA GLN A 49 -7.68 17.30 -16.79
C GLN A 49 -6.68 17.81 -15.75
N PRO A 50 -5.70 18.64 -16.13
CA PRO A 50 -4.82 19.29 -15.15
C PRO A 50 -5.64 20.15 -14.19
N TYR A 51 -5.39 20.03 -12.88
CA TYR A 51 -6.03 20.90 -11.88
C TYR A 51 -5.65 22.38 -12.11
N LEU A 52 -4.40 22.63 -12.48
CA LEU A 52 -3.92 23.96 -12.89
C LEU A 52 -3.80 24.01 -14.43
N PRO A 53 -4.80 24.52 -15.18
CA PRO A 53 -4.82 24.43 -16.64
C PRO A 53 -3.73 25.25 -17.34
N ASN A 54 -3.13 26.22 -16.64
CA ASN A 54 -2.01 27.03 -17.14
C ASN A 54 -0.68 26.68 -16.44
N GLY A 55 -0.62 25.55 -15.73
CA GLY A 55 0.59 25.07 -15.07
C GLY A 55 1.68 24.64 -16.07
N PRO A 56 2.94 24.54 -15.63
CA PRO A 56 4.09 24.24 -16.49
C PRO A 56 3.99 22.88 -17.19
N TYR A 57 3.33 21.90 -16.57
CA TYR A 57 3.18 20.54 -17.10
C TYR A 57 1.76 20.23 -17.61
N ALA A 58 0.86 21.22 -17.62
CA ALA A 58 -0.56 21.02 -17.95
C ALA A 58 -0.77 20.37 -19.32
N ALA A 59 0.08 20.68 -20.31
CA ALA A 59 -0.03 20.13 -21.65
C ALA A 59 0.40 18.65 -21.76
N GLN A 60 1.18 18.14 -20.79
CA GLN A 60 1.78 16.81 -20.81
C GLN A 60 1.09 15.86 -19.82
N LEU A 61 0.62 16.40 -18.69
CA LEU A 61 0.13 15.63 -17.54
C LEU A 61 -0.78 14.46 -17.93
N LYS A 62 -1.92 14.73 -18.58
CA LYS A 62 -2.86 13.70 -19.01
C LYS A 62 -2.18 12.60 -19.83
N ASN A 63 -1.44 12.98 -20.87
CA ASN A 63 -0.81 12.01 -21.77
C ASN A 63 0.23 11.15 -21.05
N CYS A 64 0.96 11.71 -20.08
CA CYS A 64 2.01 10.99 -19.36
C CYS A 64 1.47 10.07 -18.27
N VAL A 65 0.35 10.42 -17.62
CA VAL A 65 -0.23 9.60 -16.55
C VAL A 65 -1.19 8.52 -17.06
N SER A 66 -1.69 8.65 -18.29
CA SER A 66 -2.59 7.68 -18.92
C SER A 66 -1.89 6.65 -19.81
N ILE A 67 -0.56 6.57 -19.76
CA ILE A 67 0.19 5.56 -20.53
C ILE A 67 -0.08 4.16 -19.98
N VAL A 68 -0.16 3.18 -20.88
CA VAL A 68 -0.34 1.76 -20.52
C VAL A 68 0.79 0.87 -21.02
N ASN A 69 1.62 1.36 -21.95
CA ASN A 69 2.77 0.62 -22.47
C ASN A 69 4.07 1.37 -22.24
N ILE A 70 5.14 0.62 -21.98
CA ILE A 70 6.50 1.13 -21.79
C ILE A 70 6.97 2.04 -22.94
N PRO A 71 6.78 1.72 -24.24
CA PRO A 71 7.25 2.57 -25.33
C PRO A 71 6.60 3.95 -25.40
N ASP A 72 5.44 4.13 -24.75
CA ASP A 72 4.70 5.39 -24.73
C ASP A 72 5.12 6.29 -23.54
N SER A 73 6.08 5.83 -22.71
CA SER A 73 6.48 6.54 -21.50
C SER A 73 7.06 7.92 -21.78
N CYS A 74 6.61 8.91 -21.00
CA CYS A 74 7.18 10.25 -21.05
C CYS A 74 8.60 10.28 -20.47
N SER A 75 9.50 10.97 -21.17
CA SER A 75 10.81 11.33 -20.61
C SER A 75 10.66 12.32 -19.45
N LEU A 76 11.63 12.38 -18.54
CA LEU A 76 11.59 13.35 -17.44
C LEU A 76 11.73 14.81 -17.92
N ASN A 77 12.19 15.04 -19.16
CA ASN A 77 12.12 16.36 -19.79
C ASN A 77 10.67 16.82 -20.09
N GLN A 78 9.72 15.88 -20.21
CA GLN A 78 8.30 16.16 -20.44
C GLN A 78 7.52 16.26 -19.12
N LEU A 79 7.75 15.30 -18.20
CA LEU A 79 7.15 15.29 -16.87
C LEU A 79 8.18 14.74 -15.86
N PRO A 80 8.92 15.62 -15.16
CA PRO A 80 9.90 15.20 -14.15
C PRO A 80 9.21 14.79 -12.85
N PRO A 81 9.89 14.03 -11.96
CA PRO A 81 9.51 13.96 -10.56
C PRO A 81 9.42 15.36 -9.94
N ILE A 82 8.46 15.59 -9.05
CA ILE A 82 8.20 16.89 -8.41
C ILE A 82 9.48 17.46 -7.77
N GLY A 83 10.32 16.59 -7.20
CA GLY A 83 11.53 16.97 -6.51
C GLY A 83 12.77 17.15 -7.38
N LEU A 84 12.69 16.90 -8.69
CA LEU A 84 13.86 16.85 -9.57
C LEU A 84 14.56 18.21 -9.71
N ASP A 85 13.79 19.30 -9.75
CA ASP A 85 14.31 20.67 -9.88
C ASP A 85 14.24 21.46 -8.56
N ASN A 86 13.48 20.97 -7.58
CA ASN A 86 13.33 21.59 -6.26
C ASN A 86 13.28 20.50 -5.17
N SER A 87 14.35 20.36 -4.40
CA SER A 87 14.44 19.38 -3.31
C SER A 87 13.58 19.71 -2.08
N THR A 88 12.91 20.87 -2.08
CA THR A 88 11.94 21.31 -1.06
C THR A 88 10.68 21.85 -1.76
N PRO A 89 9.86 20.99 -2.39
CA PRO A 89 8.71 21.42 -3.15
C PRO A 89 7.67 22.11 -2.25
N THR A 90 7.05 23.15 -2.78
CA THR A 90 5.89 23.81 -2.19
C THR A 90 4.60 23.08 -2.57
N ILE A 91 3.49 23.40 -1.90
CA ILE A 91 2.16 22.90 -2.30
C ILE A 91 1.84 23.29 -3.74
N ASP A 92 2.18 24.51 -4.17
CA ASP A 92 1.93 24.93 -5.55
C ASP A 92 2.79 24.16 -6.57
N ASP A 93 4.02 23.77 -6.19
CA ASP A 93 4.83 22.85 -7.01
C ASP A 93 4.14 21.50 -7.18
N ILE A 94 3.57 20.93 -6.12
CA ILE A 94 2.81 19.68 -6.19
C ILE A 94 1.56 19.83 -7.05
N LEU A 95 0.82 20.93 -6.90
CA LEU A 95 -0.41 21.16 -7.65
C LEU A 95 -0.18 21.44 -9.14
N ASN A 96 1.03 21.83 -9.53
CA ASN A 96 1.44 21.85 -10.94
C ASN A 96 1.54 20.45 -11.57
N HIS A 97 1.55 19.39 -10.75
CA HIS A 97 1.60 17.99 -11.15
C HIS A 97 0.29 17.23 -10.85
N LEU A 98 -0.77 17.93 -10.44
CA LEU A 98 -2.04 17.33 -10.08
C LEU A 98 -2.98 17.22 -11.30
N VAL A 99 -3.52 16.02 -11.51
CA VAL A 99 -4.51 15.70 -12.54
C VAL A 99 -5.76 15.16 -11.87
N VAL A 100 -6.92 15.63 -12.30
CA VAL A 100 -8.21 15.24 -11.71
C VAL A 100 -9.25 14.99 -12.80
N SER A 101 -10.20 14.09 -12.56
CA SER A 101 -11.41 14.03 -13.40
C SER A 101 -12.41 15.14 -13.02
N HIS A 102 -12.52 15.43 -11.72
CA HIS A 102 -13.39 16.49 -11.20
C HIS A 102 -12.62 17.56 -10.43
N MET A 103 -12.90 18.84 -10.71
CA MET A 103 -12.16 19.97 -10.09
C MET A 103 -12.22 19.97 -8.56
N TRP A 104 -13.35 19.54 -7.98
CA TRP A 104 -13.50 19.47 -6.52
C TRP A 104 -12.44 18.55 -5.89
N MET A 105 -11.99 17.49 -6.58
CA MET A 105 -10.96 16.58 -6.07
C MET A 105 -9.65 17.32 -5.82
N GLY A 106 -9.29 18.24 -6.70
CA GLY A 106 -8.09 19.05 -6.55
C GLY A 106 -8.22 20.13 -5.48
N ASP A 107 -9.42 20.69 -5.31
CA ASP A 107 -9.70 21.60 -4.19
C ASP A 107 -9.55 20.87 -2.84
N ARG A 108 -10.10 19.65 -2.70
CA ARG A 108 -9.93 18.83 -1.48
C ARG A 108 -8.48 18.42 -1.26
N MET A 109 -7.76 18.06 -2.33
CA MET A 109 -6.34 17.72 -2.23
C MET A 109 -5.49 18.91 -1.77
N ARG A 110 -5.74 20.12 -2.31
CA ARG A 110 -5.06 21.34 -1.85
C ARG A 110 -5.33 21.56 -0.36
N ASP A 111 -6.59 21.55 0.06
CA ASP A 111 -6.95 21.76 1.46
C ASP A 111 -6.27 20.73 2.38
N LEU A 112 -6.19 19.46 1.96
CA LEU A 112 -5.53 18.40 2.72
C LEU A 112 -4.01 18.58 2.77
N LEU A 113 -3.35 18.95 1.67
CA LEU A 113 -1.90 19.24 1.67
C LEU A 113 -1.53 20.37 2.62
N GLU A 114 -2.42 21.35 2.82
CA GLU A 114 -2.22 22.44 3.80
C GLU A 114 -2.35 21.97 5.26
N MET A 115 -3.06 20.86 5.50
CA MET A 115 -3.28 20.27 6.82
C MET A 115 -2.32 19.12 7.15
N MET A 116 -1.80 18.44 6.13
CA MET A 116 -0.92 17.29 6.27
C MET A 116 0.43 17.64 6.93
N PRO A 117 1.09 16.67 7.58
CA PRO A 117 2.45 16.83 8.03
C PRO A 117 3.40 17.21 6.88
N ALA A 118 4.37 18.08 7.16
CA ALA A 118 5.25 18.65 6.13
C ALA A 118 6.14 17.60 5.42
N ASP A 119 6.34 16.43 6.02
CA ASP A 119 7.07 15.32 5.41
C ASP A 119 6.40 14.77 4.14
N ILE A 120 5.08 14.92 3.98
CA ILE A 120 4.37 14.55 2.75
C ILE A 120 4.95 15.29 1.53
N LEU A 121 5.31 16.57 1.68
CA LEU A 121 5.90 17.33 0.58
C LEU A 121 7.28 16.78 0.19
N LEU A 122 8.07 16.33 1.17
CA LEU A 122 9.37 15.70 0.93
C LEU A 122 9.21 14.34 0.26
N LEU A 123 8.19 13.58 0.63
CA LEU A 123 7.95 12.24 0.06
C LEU A 123 7.42 12.30 -1.37
N LEU A 124 6.63 13.33 -1.71
CA LEU A 124 6.14 13.54 -3.07
C LEU A 124 7.25 13.88 -4.08
N ARG A 125 8.48 14.18 -3.64
CA ARG A 125 9.61 14.50 -4.52
C ARG A 125 9.88 13.42 -5.57
N SER A 126 9.63 12.16 -5.22
CA SER A 126 9.87 11.01 -6.09
C SER A 126 8.70 10.71 -7.02
N SER A 127 7.54 11.33 -6.83
CA SER A 127 6.40 11.15 -7.72
C SER A 127 6.44 12.14 -8.88
N THR A 128 6.03 11.71 -10.07
CA THR A 128 5.87 12.56 -11.26
C THR A 128 4.53 13.28 -11.29
N ALA A 129 3.49 12.71 -10.70
CA ALA A 129 2.15 13.27 -10.64
C ALA A 129 1.32 12.68 -9.49
N ILE A 130 0.26 13.40 -9.14
CA ILE A 130 -0.87 12.89 -8.36
C ILE A 130 -2.06 12.84 -9.32
N VAL A 131 -2.72 11.69 -9.40
CA VAL A 131 -3.89 11.45 -10.25
C VAL A 131 -5.07 11.13 -9.35
N ILE A 132 -6.19 11.81 -9.54
CA ILE A 132 -7.41 11.56 -8.79
C ILE A 132 -8.56 11.43 -9.78
N ASP A 133 -9.17 10.25 -9.84
CA ASP A 133 -10.22 9.93 -10.80
C ASP A 133 -11.39 9.25 -10.10
N ALA A 134 -12.60 9.47 -10.59
CA ALA A 134 -13.85 8.96 -10.05
C ALA A 134 -13.90 7.43 -10.02
N ASP A 135 -13.15 6.77 -10.89
CA ASP A 135 -13.10 5.31 -11.06
C ASP A 135 -11.81 4.66 -10.52
N ILE A 136 -10.89 5.43 -9.93
CA ILE A 136 -9.75 4.84 -9.21
C ILE A 136 -10.25 4.22 -7.91
N ARG A 137 -10.20 2.89 -7.83
CA ARG A 137 -10.31 2.12 -6.58
C ARG A 137 -9.64 0.75 -6.75
N PRO A 138 -8.68 0.38 -5.88
CA PRO A 138 -8.09 1.15 -4.79
C PRO A 138 -7.13 2.25 -5.28
N ALA A 139 -6.57 3.03 -4.35
CA ALA A 139 -5.40 3.87 -4.63
C ALA A 139 -4.14 3.01 -4.83
N TYR A 140 -3.16 3.50 -5.60
CA TYR A 140 -1.91 2.80 -5.86
C TYR A 140 -0.83 3.74 -6.41
N PHE A 141 0.44 3.40 -6.20
CA PHE A 141 1.59 3.93 -6.92
C PHE A 141 1.93 3.07 -8.14
N TRP A 142 2.23 3.70 -9.29
CA TRP A 142 2.62 2.97 -10.50
C TRP A 142 4.01 3.33 -10.99
N GLN A 143 4.91 2.34 -11.03
CA GLN A 143 6.30 2.55 -11.46
C GLN A 143 6.43 2.92 -12.94
N LEU A 144 5.42 2.63 -13.78
CA LEU A 144 5.47 2.98 -15.20
C LEU A 144 5.44 4.50 -15.40
N THR A 145 4.55 5.18 -14.70
CA THR A 145 4.36 6.63 -14.80
C THR A 145 5.14 7.39 -13.74
N GLY A 146 5.46 6.73 -12.62
CA GLY A 146 5.96 7.36 -11.41
C GLY A 146 4.90 8.17 -10.67
N ALA A 147 3.62 7.98 -10.98
CA ALA A 147 2.52 8.72 -10.36
C ALA A 147 1.83 7.90 -9.26
N ILE A 148 1.21 8.64 -8.34
CA ILE A 148 0.28 8.09 -7.35
C ILE A 148 -1.15 8.33 -7.82
N TYR A 149 -1.97 7.28 -7.81
CA TYR A 149 -3.37 7.26 -8.24
C TYR A 149 -4.23 7.12 -6.99
N ILE A 150 -5.13 8.07 -6.75
CA ILE A 150 -5.85 8.21 -5.49
C ILE A 150 -7.34 7.94 -5.68
N ASP A 151 -7.91 7.08 -4.82
CA ASP A 151 -9.36 6.88 -4.71
C ASP A 151 -10.01 8.15 -4.10
N PRO A 152 -10.93 8.82 -4.82
CA PRO A 152 -11.61 10.03 -4.33
C PRO A 152 -12.55 9.76 -3.15
N ALA A 153 -12.84 8.49 -2.84
CA ALA A 153 -13.50 8.09 -1.60
C ALA A 153 -12.75 8.56 -0.34
N LEU A 154 -11.48 8.97 -0.47
CA LEU A 154 -10.67 9.54 0.61
C LEU A 154 -10.84 11.06 0.76
N LEU A 155 -11.47 11.74 -0.21
CA LEU A 155 -11.40 13.20 -0.34
C LEU A 155 -12.74 13.91 -0.23
N TRP A 156 -13.84 13.29 -0.69
CA TRP A 156 -15.14 13.96 -0.71
C TRP A 156 -15.55 14.48 0.67
N THR A 157 -16.26 15.58 0.71
CA THR A 157 -16.77 16.23 1.94
C THR A 157 -18.28 16.40 1.90
N THR A 158 -18.85 16.60 0.72
CA THR A 158 -20.28 16.80 0.50
C THR A 158 -20.92 15.59 -0.19
N ASN A 159 -22.25 15.49 -0.10
CA ASN A 159 -22.98 14.45 -0.83
C ASN A 159 -22.88 14.67 -2.35
N GLU A 160 -22.86 15.92 -2.83
CA GLU A 160 -22.73 16.25 -4.25
C GLU A 160 -21.39 15.78 -4.83
N GLU A 161 -20.29 15.92 -4.10
CA GLU A 161 -18.98 15.39 -4.51
C GLU A 161 -18.99 13.84 -4.49
N LYS A 162 -19.59 13.24 -3.46
CA LYS A 162 -19.67 11.78 -3.31
C LYS A 162 -20.47 11.10 -4.42
N GLU A 163 -21.53 11.75 -4.90
CA GLU A 163 -22.37 11.25 -5.99
C GLU A 163 -21.62 11.15 -7.33
N THR A 164 -20.47 11.81 -7.50
CA THR A 164 -19.65 11.71 -8.73
C THR A 164 -18.63 10.58 -8.71
N ILE A 165 -18.56 9.79 -7.63
CA ILE A 165 -17.58 8.71 -7.44
C ILE A 165 -18.19 7.38 -7.87
N ASP A 166 -17.43 6.53 -8.57
CA ASP A 166 -17.84 5.15 -8.87
C ASP A 166 -17.98 4.35 -7.56
N PRO A 167 -19.18 3.80 -7.23
CA PRO A 167 -19.39 3.03 -6.02
C PRO A 167 -18.96 1.57 -6.12
N THR A 168 -18.41 1.11 -7.24
CA THR A 168 -17.95 -0.27 -7.45
C THR A 168 -16.99 -0.68 -6.34
N GLU A 169 -17.25 -1.83 -5.69
CA GLU A 169 -16.42 -2.29 -4.58
C GLU A 169 -15.06 -2.79 -5.07
N ASP A 170 -14.07 -2.75 -4.18
CA ASP A 170 -12.76 -3.37 -4.41
C ASP A 170 -12.93 -4.87 -4.72
N PHE A 171 -12.31 -5.32 -5.81
CA PHE A 171 -12.38 -6.70 -6.29
C PHE A 171 -11.76 -7.71 -5.32
N ARG A 172 -10.86 -7.25 -4.43
CA ARG A 172 -10.14 -8.07 -3.45
C ARG A 172 -10.99 -8.43 -2.23
N SER A 173 -12.19 -7.85 -2.13
CA SER A 173 -13.10 -8.02 -0.98
C SER A 173 -13.45 -9.47 -0.61
N ASN A 174 -13.29 -10.43 -1.53
CA ASN A 174 -13.59 -11.85 -1.30
C ASN A 174 -12.33 -12.73 -1.09
N PHE A 175 -11.14 -12.15 -1.07
CA PHE A 175 -9.90 -12.92 -0.91
C PHE A 175 -9.82 -13.57 0.47
N GLY A 176 -9.40 -14.84 0.51
CA GLY A 176 -9.26 -15.60 1.74
C GLY A 176 -10.55 -15.99 2.46
N ASP A 177 -11.74 -15.83 1.86
CA ASP A 177 -13.02 -16.20 2.50
C ASP A 177 -13.17 -17.70 2.79
N GLU A 178 -12.31 -18.54 2.21
CA GLU A 178 -12.25 -19.98 2.52
C GLU A 178 -11.49 -20.30 3.81
N LEU A 179 -10.75 -19.34 4.37
CA LEU A 179 -9.93 -19.52 5.58
C LEU A 179 -10.80 -19.48 6.84
N GLN A 180 -10.38 -20.20 7.88
CA GLN A 180 -11.12 -20.33 9.14
C GLN A 180 -10.72 -19.26 10.19
N PHE A 181 -9.99 -18.25 9.77
CA PHE A 181 -9.61 -17.09 10.57
C PHE A 181 -9.79 -15.82 9.74
N LYS A 182 -9.91 -14.67 10.41
CA LYS A 182 -9.80 -13.35 9.78
C LYS A 182 -8.72 -12.53 10.49
N ARG A 183 -8.02 -11.71 9.71
CA ARG A 183 -7.02 -10.75 10.18
C ARG A 183 -7.64 -9.36 10.13
N LEU A 184 -7.68 -8.68 11.27
CA LEU A 184 -8.25 -7.35 11.41
C LEU A 184 -7.16 -6.39 11.87
N TRP A 185 -7.22 -5.16 11.39
CA TRP A 185 -6.32 -4.10 11.80
C TRP A 185 -7.06 -2.77 11.92
N ARG A 186 -6.47 -1.85 12.70
CA ARG A 186 -6.94 -0.46 12.84
C ARG A 186 -5.82 0.39 13.43
N TYR A 187 -5.85 1.69 13.17
CA TYR A 187 -5.07 2.64 13.95
C TYR A 187 -5.89 3.22 15.10
N ILE A 188 -5.22 3.43 16.22
CA ILE A 188 -5.78 3.94 17.46
C ILE A 188 -5.02 5.20 17.90
N ILE A 189 -5.76 6.27 18.17
CA ILE A 189 -5.25 7.53 18.73
C ILE A 189 -6.02 7.78 20.02
N ASN A 190 -5.30 7.95 21.14
CA ASN A 190 -5.90 8.22 22.44
C ASN A 190 -7.04 7.25 22.84
N ASN A 191 -6.84 5.96 22.58
CA ASN A 191 -7.82 4.88 22.79
C ASN A 191 -9.11 4.98 21.95
N ASP A 192 -9.11 5.75 20.86
CA ASP A 192 -10.20 5.78 19.89
C ASP A 192 -9.70 5.44 18.49
N PHE A 193 -10.60 5.05 17.58
CA PHE A 193 -10.26 4.85 16.18
C PHE A 193 -9.66 6.12 15.58
N ALA A 194 -8.55 5.98 14.86
CA ALA A 194 -7.85 7.10 14.25
C ALA A 194 -8.69 7.84 13.19
N TRP A 195 -9.67 7.15 12.58
CA TRP A 195 -10.63 7.74 11.66
C TRP A 195 -11.96 6.98 11.65
N THR A 196 -12.94 7.57 10.96
CA THR A 196 -14.25 6.98 10.70
C THR A 196 -14.34 6.59 9.22
N SER A 197 -14.82 5.37 8.93
CA SER A 197 -15.15 4.97 7.55
C SER A 197 -16.56 5.42 7.19
N TYR A 198 -16.72 5.89 5.95
CA TYR A 198 -17.99 6.37 5.41
C TYR A 198 -18.36 5.56 4.16
N SER A 199 -19.66 5.32 3.98
CA SER A 199 -20.15 4.64 2.76
C SER A 199 -20.37 5.66 1.64
N LEU A 200 -20.06 5.27 0.41
CA LEU A 200 -20.37 6.05 -0.78
C LEU A 200 -21.88 6.14 -1.07
N THR A 201 -22.69 5.27 -0.47
CA THR A 201 -24.16 5.27 -0.63
C THR A 201 -24.91 5.85 0.57
N GLY A 202 -24.18 6.35 1.57
CA GLY A 202 -24.74 7.02 2.74
C GLY A 202 -25.20 8.45 2.45
N ILE A 203 -25.81 9.11 3.44
CA ILE A 203 -26.25 10.53 3.36
C ILE A 203 -25.37 11.46 4.21
N GLU A 204 -24.35 10.90 4.84
CA GLU A 204 -23.42 11.61 5.71
C GLU A 204 -22.48 12.50 4.90
N GLU A 205 -22.20 13.67 5.47
CA GLU A 205 -21.13 14.58 5.06
C GLU A 205 -19.97 14.50 6.04
N ARG A 206 -18.79 14.96 5.62
CA ARG A 206 -17.58 14.98 6.44
C ARG A 206 -16.70 16.17 6.10
N THR A 207 -15.76 16.49 6.97
CA THR A 207 -14.82 17.60 6.79
C THR A 207 -13.46 17.10 6.32
N ASN A 208 -12.60 17.99 5.80
CA ASN A 208 -11.20 17.63 5.53
C ASN A 208 -10.47 17.16 6.81
N ALA A 209 -10.86 17.64 7.99
CA ALA A 209 -10.31 17.16 9.25
C ALA A 209 -10.68 15.70 9.54
N ASP A 210 -11.88 15.25 9.13
CA ASP A 210 -12.28 13.85 9.23
C ASP A 210 -11.49 12.95 8.25
N ASN A 211 -11.05 13.51 7.12
CA ASN A 211 -10.28 12.79 6.10
C ASN A 211 -8.78 12.77 6.40
N LEU A 212 -8.26 13.80 7.09
CA LEU A 212 -6.83 14.04 7.27
C LEU A 212 -6.04 12.77 7.61
N VAL A 213 -6.36 12.11 8.71
CA VAL A 213 -5.59 10.96 9.20
C VAL A 213 -5.65 9.78 8.23
N LEU A 214 -6.83 9.51 7.65
CA LEU A 214 -7.03 8.43 6.69
C LEU A 214 -6.27 8.69 5.39
N THR A 215 -6.34 9.90 4.85
CA THR A 215 -5.63 10.23 3.60
C THR A 215 -4.13 10.28 3.83
N THR A 216 -3.65 10.81 4.96
CA THR A 216 -2.21 10.82 5.27
C THR A 216 -1.65 9.42 5.44
N TRP A 217 -2.38 8.52 6.10
CA TRP A 217 -2.04 7.10 6.20
C TRP A 217 -1.78 6.47 4.83
N LEU A 218 -2.74 6.61 3.91
CA LEU A 218 -2.59 6.08 2.56
C LEU A 218 -1.38 6.71 1.84
N PHE A 219 -1.21 8.04 1.94
CA PHE A 219 -0.07 8.69 1.31
C PHE A 219 1.26 8.16 1.84
N TYR A 220 1.39 7.88 3.14
CA TYR A 220 2.63 7.28 3.65
C TYR A 220 2.89 5.90 3.06
N HIS A 221 1.85 5.09 2.87
CA HIS A 221 1.96 3.79 2.21
C HIS A 221 2.43 3.93 0.76
N GLU A 222 1.68 4.64 -0.06
CA GLU A 222 1.94 4.75 -1.50
C GLU A 222 3.23 5.52 -1.81
N LEU A 223 3.57 6.51 -0.99
CA LEU A 223 4.83 7.22 -1.16
C LEU A 223 6.03 6.42 -0.68
N ALA A 224 5.87 5.39 0.16
CA ALA A 224 6.94 4.43 0.40
C ALA A 224 7.31 3.72 -0.91
N HIS A 225 6.32 3.25 -1.67
CA HIS A 225 6.52 2.65 -2.99
C HIS A 225 7.21 3.61 -3.97
N ALA A 226 6.81 4.89 -3.96
CA ALA A 226 7.43 5.91 -4.80
C ALA A 226 8.92 6.14 -4.47
N ASN A 227 9.26 6.12 -3.18
CA ASN A 227 10.61 6.43 -2.71
C ASN A 227 11.53 5.20 -2.62
N ASP A 228 11.02 3.97 -2.76
CA ASP A 228 11.79 2.75 -2.53
C ASP A 228 13.00 2.57 -3.47
N CYS A 229 12.82 2.86 -4.76
CA CYS A 229 13.91 2.81 -5.74
C CYS A 229 14.37 4.19 -6.20
N LEU A 230 13.58 5.24 -6.01
CA LEU A 230 13.97 6.61 -6.35
C LEU A 230 13.89 7.50 -5.11
N PRO A 231 14.62 7.18 -4.02
CA PRO A 231 14.64 8.07 -2.85
C PRO A 231 15.27 9.42 -3.24
N SER A 232 15.11 10.43 -2.38
CA SER A 232 15.62 11.78 -2.64
C SER A 232 17.11 11.83 -3.02
N SER A 233 17.92 10.90 -2.50
CA SER A 233 19.35 10.78 -2.81
C SER A 233 19.67 10.35 -4.25
N GLU A 234 18.70 9.79 -4.98
CA GLU A 234 18.89 9.36 -6.37
C GLU A 234 18.34 10.36 -7.39
N LEU A 235 17.55 11.35 -6.97
CA LEU A 235 16.89 12.31 -7.89
C LEU A 235 17.88 13.10 -8.75
N ASP A 236 19.00 13.55 -8.18
CA ASP A 236 20.04 14.29 -8.92
C ASP A 236 20.77 13.43 -9.96
N ASN A 237 20.69 12.09 -9.86
CA ASN A 237 21.34 11.15 -10.76
C ASN A 237 20.45 10.69 -11.92
N LEU A 238 19.18 11.09 -11.95
CA LEU A 238 18.24 10.62 -12.97
C LEU A 238 18.59 11.18 -14.35
N ALA A 239 18.56 10.31 -15.35
CA ALA A 239 18.74 10.68 -16.74
C ALA A 239 17.46 11.34 -17.25
N ARG A 240 17.51 12.66 -17.48
CA ARG A 240 16.31 13.43 -17.89
C ARG A 240 15.75 13.06 -19.27
N GLY A 241 16.62 12.54 -20.14
CA GLY A 241 16.23 12.05 -21.46
C GLY A 241 15.44 10.75 -21.42
N ASP A 242 15.55 10.01 -20.33
CA ASP A 242 14.90 8.72 -20.12
C ASP A 242 13.56 8.94 -19.40
N SER A 243 12.69 7.94 -19.46
CA SER A 243 11.44 7.92 -18.70
C SER A 243 11.66 7.64 -17.21
N TYR A 244 10.62 7.87 -16.41
CA TYR A 244 10.62 7.46 -15.00
C TYR A 244 10.93 5.97 -14.87
N TYR A 245 10.23 5.17 -15.68
CA TYR A 245 10.38 3.73 -15.67
C TYR A 245 11.79 3.26 -16.04
N GLU A 246 12.43 3.82 -17.06
CA GLU A 246 13.81 3.46 -17.44
C GLU A 246 14.83 3.81 -16.34
N ASN A 247 14.64 4.96 -15.68
CA ASN A 247 15.43 5.33 -14.51
C ASN A 247 15.21 4.34 -13.35
N PHE A 248 13.96 4.00 -13.06
CA PHE A 248 13.60 2.97 -12.09
C PHE A 248 14.28 1.63 -12.39
N LEU A 249 14.24 1.16 -13.65
CA LEU A 249 14.90 -0.08 -14.04
C LEU A 249 16.42 -0.03 -13.86
N THR A 250 17.03 1.12 -14.14
CA THR A 250 18.47 1.31 -13.94
C THR A 250 18.84 1.12 -12.47
N ILE A 251 18.08 1.72 -11.55
CA ILE A 251 18.34 1.61 -10.11
C ILE A 251 18.02 0.20 -9.61
N ARG A 252 16.87 -0.35 -10.00
CA ARG A 252 16.45 -1.72 -9.64
C ARG A 252 17.46 -2.77 -10.08
N ASN A 253 17.92 -2.71 -11.33
CA ASN A 253 18.90 -3.67 -11.86
C ASN A 253 20.28 -3.55 -11.20
N SER A 254 20.55 -2.45 -10.50
CA SER A 254 21.76 -2.27 -9.71
C SER A 254 21.63 -2.76 -8.26
N GLY A 255 20.47 -3.29 -7.85
CA GLY A 255 20.22 -3.81 -6.51
C GLY A 255 20.21 -2.72 -5.44
N LYS A 256 19.85 -1.49 -5.82
CA LYS A 256 19.87 -0.31 -4.97
C LYS A 256 18.54 0.01 -4.29
N CYS A 257 17.45 -0.63 -4.69
CA CYS A 257 16.14 -0.41 -4.08
C CYS A 257 16.17 -0.78 -2.60
N ILE A 258 15.45 -0.03 -1.79
CA ILE A 258 15.51 -0.14 -0.33
C ILE A 258 14.90 -1.47 0.12
N GLN A 259 13.84 -1.95 -0.52
CA GLN A 259 13.26 -3.27 -0.27
C GLN A 259 14.25 -4.44 -0.41
N ASP A 260 15.15 -4.39 -1.42
CA ASP A 260 16.14 -5.45 -1.63
C ASP A 260 17.12 -5.49 -0.44
N ARG A 261 17.51 -4.31 0.03
CA ARG A 261 18.43 -4.12 1.15
C ARG A 261 17.78 -4.47 2.49
N LEU A 262 16.51 -4.10 2.70
CA LEU A 262 15.73 -4.49 3.86
C LEU A 262 15.69 -6.01 3.95
N THR A 263 15.31 -6.68 2.86
CA THR A 263 15.20 -8.14 2.79
C THR A 263 16.52 -8.83 3.04
N ALA A 264 17.63 -8.28 2.51
CA ALA A 264 18.96 -8.85 2.73
C ALA A 264 19.43 -8.74 4.19
N LEU A 265 19.04 -7.68 4.91
CA LEU A 265 19.43 -7.43 6.30
C LEU A 265 18.48 -8.10 7.31
N TYR A 266 17.18 -8.08 7.01
CA TYR A 266 16.09 -8.47 7.92
C TYR A 266 15.01 -9.27 7.17
N PRO A 267 15.31 -10.49 6.70
CA PRO A 267 14.38 -11.28 5.91
C PRO A 267 13.18 -11.73 6.74
N LEU A 268 12.00 -11.74 6.10
CA LEU A 268 10.84 -12.49 6.59
C LEU A 268 11.01 -13.97 6.25
N ASN A 269 10.77 -14.84 7.23
CA ASN A 269 11.11 -16.27 7.11
C ASN A 269 9.90 -17.20 7.14
N SER A 270 8.72 -16.71 7.53
CA SER A 270 7.52 -17.53 7.64
C SER A 270 6.99 -17.92 6.26
N GLY A 271 7.34 -19.14 5.82
CA GLY A 271 6.79 -19.73 4.60
C GLY A 271 5.27 -19.92 4.66
N ILE A 272 4.69 -20.10 5.86
CA ILE A 272 3.24 -20.16 6.06
C ILE A 272 2.62 -18.81 5.75
N TRP A 273 3.19 -17.70 6.25
CA TRP A 273 2.65 -16.37 5.97
C TRP A 273 2.86 -15.91 4.53
N HIS A 274 3.99 -16.23 3.89
CA HIS A 274 4.12 -16.00 2.46
C HIS A 274 3.06 -16.75 1.64
N SER A 275 2.78 -18.01 2.00
CA SER A 275 1.74 -18.80 1.32
C SER A 275 0.33 -18.29 1.61
N LEU A 276 0.04 -17.83 2.82
CA LEU A 276 -1.23 -17.20 3.18
C LEU A 276 -1.39 -15.82 2.51
N ALA A 277 -0.31 -15.07 2.34
CA ALA A 277 -0.35 -13.76 1.71
C ALA A 277 -0.75 -13.84 0.23
N ASN A 278 -0.37 -14.89 -0.50
CA ASN A 278 -0.88 -15.07 -1.85
C ASN A 278 -2.40 -15.27 -1.88
N VAL A 279 -2.97 -15.99 -0.90
CA VAL A 279 -4.41 -16.19 -0.78
C VAL A 279 -5.12 -14.90 -0.36
N LEU A 280 -4.56 -14.19 0.63
CA LEU A 280 -5.17 -13.01 1.23
C LEU A 280 -5.07 -11.76 0.35
N TYR A 281 -4.04 -11.64 -0.49
CA TYR A 281 -3.70 -10.40 -1.18
C TYR A 281 -3.51 -10.54 -2.69
N LYS A 282 -3.38 -11.76 -3.22
CA LYS A 282 -3.17 -12.01 -4.66
C LYS A 282 -4.26 -12.86 -5.32
N GLY A 283 -5.25 -13.30 -4.54
CA GLY A 283 -6.39 -14.05 -5.06
C GLY A 283 -6.12 -15.52 -5.35
N ASP A 284 -5.03 -16.10 -4.83
CA ASP A 284 -4.81 -17.55 -4.92
C ASP A 284 -5.90 -18.32 -4.15
N ASP A 285 -6.33 -19.47 -4.67
CA ASP A 285 -7.22 -20.38 -3.94
C ASP A 285 -6.52 -20.94 -2.69
N ALA A 286 -7.24 -21.02 -1.56
CA ALA A 286 -6.70 -21.64 -0.36
C ALA A 286 -6.52 -23.15 -0.55
N THR A 287 -5.39 -23.70 -0.12
CA THR A 287 -5.18 -25.15 -0.11
C THR A 287 -6.04 -25.83 0.96
N ASN A 288 -6.32 -27.14 0.80
CA ASN A 288 -7.03 -27.93 1.81
C ASN A 288 -6.39 -27.85 3.21
N GLN A 289 -5.08 -27.66 3.28
CA GLN A 289 -4.36 -27.49 4.55
C GLN A 289 -4.61 -26.09 5.16
N GLN A 290 -4.49 -25.02 4.36
CA GLN A 290 -4.75 -23.65 4.82
C GLN A 290 -6.19 -23.47 5.30
N LYS A 291 -7.16 -24.15 4.67
CA LYS A 291 -8.57 -24.19 5.11
C LYS A 291 -8.76 -24.82 6.51
N THR A 292 -7.74 -25.42 7.11
CA THR A 292 -7.80 -25.98 8.47
C THR A 292 -7.05 -25.16 9.53
N TYR A 293 -6.38 -24.07 9.13
CA TYR A 293 -5.63 -23.24 10.06
C TYR A 293 -6.57 -22.46 10.97
N SER A 294 -6.32 -22.53 12.29
CA SER A 294 -7.01 -21.68 13.27
C SER A 294 -6.34 -20.33 13.41
N ALA A 295 -7.06 -19.37 14.00
CA ALA A 295 -6.52 -18.05 14.31
C ALA A 295 -5.29 -18.12 15.22
N GLU A 296 -5.29 -19.00 16.23
CA GLU A 296 -4.14 -19.19 17.14
C GLU A 296 -2.94 -19.81 16.43
N PHE A 297 -3.17 -20.73 15.48
CA PHE A 297 -2.08 -21.32 14.71
C PHE A 297 -1.37 -20.25 13.87
N VAL A 298 -2.11 -19.48 13.07
CA VAL A 298 -1.49 -18.45 12.22
C VAL A 298 -0.86 -17.33 13.04
N ALA A 299 -1.44 -17.01 14.21
CA ALA A 299 -0.83 -16.07 15.15
C ALA A 299 0.53 -16.57 15.67
N ALA A 300 0.63 -17.86 16.01
CA ALA A 300 1.88 -18.46 16.47
C ALA A 300 2.98 -18.38 15.40
N GLU A 301 2.62 -18.61 14.13
CA GLU A 301 3.54 -18.48 12.99
C GLU A 301 3.92 -17.01 12.70
N PHE A 302 3.05 -16.06 13.01
CA PHE A 302 3.31 -14.62 12.83
C PHE A 302 4.28 -14.07 13.89
N ILE A 303 4.04 -14.43 15.16
CA ILE A 303 4.80 -13.92 16.31
C ILE A 303 6.28 -14.25 16.20
N THR A 304 6.64 -15.40 15.62
CA THR A 304 8.03 -15.87 15.54
C THR A 304 8.87 -15.15 14.49
N ASP A 305 8.27 -14.25 13.72
CA ASP A 305 8.90 -13.53 12.63
C ASP A 305 8.82 -12.01 12.85
N VAL A 306 9.46 -11.23 11.98
CA VAL A 306 9.79 -9.81 12.24
C VAL A 306 8.97 -8.81 11.40
N ALA A 307 7.86 -9.27 10.81
CA ALA A 307 6.92 -8.41 10.10
C ALA A 307 6.12 -7.53 11.07
N SER A 308 5.80 -6.29 10.67
CA SER A 308 4.89 -5.42 11.43
C SER A 308 3.42 -5.77 11.16
N ASP A 309 3.10 -6.14 9.91
CA ASP A 309 1.77 -6.53 9.45
C ASP A 309 1.84 -7.81 8.60
N THR A 310 0.72 -8.52 8.45
CA THR A 310 0.66 -9.69 7.55
C THR A 310 0.75 -9.30 6.08
N TYR A 311 0.44 -8.05 5.71
CA TYR A 311 0.54 -7.58 4.33
C TYR A 311 1.99 -7.53 3.83
N SER A 312 2.94 -7.35 4.75
CA SER A 312 4.38 -7.41 4.49
C SER A 312 4.84 -8.72 3.80
N TYR A 313 4.08 -9.81 3.96
CA TYR A 313 4.42 -11.10 3.33
C TYR A 313 4.02 -11.20 1.85
N SER A 314 3.20 -10.26 1.35
CA SER A 314 2.68 -10.30 -0.02
C SER A 314 3.76 -9.94 -1.04
N SER A 315 4.61 -8.95 -0.72
CA SER A 315 5.78 -8.57 -1.51
C SER A 315 6.80 -7.84 -0.64
N LEU A 316 8.04 -7.77 -1.12
CA LEU A 316 9.10 -7.02 -0.45
C LEU A 316 8.82 -5.49 -0.44
N TRP A 317 8.05 -5.02 -1.43
CA TRP A 317 7.57 -3.63 -1.50
C TRP A 317 6.59 -3.35 -0.37
N GLU A 318 5.64 -4.26 -0.12
CA GLU A 318 4.67 -4.10 0.97
C GLU A 318 5.32 -4.20 2.35
N ASP A 319 6.35 -5.02 2.52
CA ASP A 319 7.13 -5.05 3.77
C ASP A 319 7.76 -3.70 4.08
N THR A 320 8.31 -3.05 3.06
CA THR A 320 8.88 -1.70 3.16
C THR A 320 7.81 -0.65 3.44
N ALA A 321 6.70 -0.68 2.70
CA ALA A 321 5.60 0.29 2.84
C ALA A 321 4.92 0.20 4.20
N MET A 322 4.63 -1.00 4.69
CA MET A 322 4.01 -1.19 6.01
C MET A 322 4.87 -0.65 7.15
N LEU A 323 6.18 -0.93 7.13
CA LEU A 323 7.10 -0.39 8.14
C LEU A 323 7.17 1.14 8.10
N PHE A 324 7.24 1.72 6.90
CA PHE A 324 7.35 3.16 6.71
C PHE A 324 6.07 3.91 7.10
N GLU A 325 4.92 3.38 6.70
CA GLU A 325 3.62 3.91 7.07
C GLU A 325 3.42 3.90 8.60
N GLU A 326 3.63 2.75 9.26
CA GLU A 326 3.38 2.62 10.69
C GLU A 326 4.21 3.60 11.52
N ILE A 327 5.50 3.79 11.19
CA ILE A 327 6.38 4.70 11.93
C ILE A 327 6.04 6.18 11.67
N LEU A 328 5.59 6.56 10.48
CA LEU A 328 5.15 7.94 10.21
C LEU A 328 3.79 8.24 10.85
N MET A 329 2.88 7.27 10.84
CA MET A 329 1.61 7.38 11.57
C MET A 329 1.85 7.54 13.08
N LYS A 330 2.81 6.78 13.62
CA LYS A 330 3.25 6.93 15.01
C LYS A 330 3.87 8.30 15.26
N LYS A 331 4.76 8.77 14.39
CA LYS A 331 5.44 10.07 14.55
C LYS A 331 4.46 11.24 14.54
N ASN A 332 3.59 11.31 13.54
CA ASN A 332 2.82 12.52 13.25
C ASN A 332 1.45 12.57 13.91
N PHE A 333 0.88 11.41 14.25
CA PHE A 333 -0.43 11.33 14.90
C PHE A 333 -0.41 10.63 16.26
N ASN A 334 0.74 10.11 16.69
CA ASN A 334 0.83 9.18 17.83
C ASN A 334 -0.17 8.02 17.70
N ALA A 335 -0.38 7.56 16.45
CA ALA A 335 -1.30 6.49 16.15
C ALA A 335 -0.60 5.14 16.31
N ASP A 336 -1.19 4.23 17.08
CA ASP A 336 -0.71 2.86 17.24
C ASP A 336 -1.57 1.92 16.38
N ARG A 337 -0.93 1.03 15.62
CA ARG A 337 -1.62 -0.01 14.85
C ARG A 337 -1.97 -1.18 15.76
N ASP A 338 -3.25 -1.55 15.80
CA ASP A 338 -3.70 -2.86 16.29
C ASP A 338 -3.66 -3.83 15.11
N LEU A 339 -3.10 -5.02 15.33
CA LEU A 339 -3.23 -6.19 14.45
C LEU A 339 -3.81 -7.33 15.27
N VAL A 340 -4.86 -7.97 14.75
CA VAL A 340 -5.67 -8.95 15.48
C VAL A 340 -6.00 -10.14 14.59
N PHE A 341 -5.86 -11.35 15.13
CA PHE A 341 -6.44 -12.57 14.56
C PHE A 341 -7.67 -12.97 15.35
N VAL A 342 -8.73 -13.31 14.61
CA VAL A 342 -10.00 -13.81 15.13
C VAL A 342 -10.41 -15.05 14.35
N ASP A 343 -11.27 -15.88 14.93
CA ASP A 343 -11.92 -16.95 14.17
C ASP A 343 -12.77 -16.36 13.04
N PHE A 344 -12.99 -17.16 11.99
CA PHE A 344 -13.91 -16.78 10.92
C PHE A 344 -15.31 -16.43 11.47
N TYR A 345 -15.93 -15.42 10.88
CA TYR A 345 -17.29 -15.00 11.16
C TYR A 345 -18.00 -14.62 9.86
N ASP A 346 -19.27 -14.98 9.73
CA ASP A 346 -20.10 -14.64 8.55
C ASP A 346 -20.57 -13.18 8.60
N THR A 347 -20.88 -12.67 9.78
CA THR A 347 -21.39 -11.30 9.98
C THR A 347 -20.55 -10.59 11.03
N PHE A 348 -20.07 -9.39 10.69
CA PHE A 348 -19.34 -8.60 11.66
C PHE A 348 -20.29 -8.07 12.74
N THR A 349 -20.19 -8.62 13.95
CA THR A 349 -20.78 -8.03 15.16
C THR A 349 -19.74 -7.97 16.27
N CYS A 350 -19.80 -6.92 17.08
CA CYS A 350 -18.85 -6.76 18.19
C CYS A 350 -18.93 -7.90 19.22
N SER A 351 -20.04 -8.66 19.27
CA SER A 351 -20.18 -9.86 20.11
C SER A 351 -19.53 -11.11 19.54
N GLU A 352 -19.41 -11.22 18.21
CA GLU A 352 -18.88 -12.41 17.52
C GLU A 352 -17.40 -12.28 17.20
N VAL A 353 -16.93 -11.06 16.96
CA VAL A 353 -15.53 -10.78 16.63
C VAL A 353 -14.71 -10.69 17.91
N LEU A 354 -14.25 -11.85 18.36
CA LEU A 354 -13.47 -12.02 19.58
C LEU A 354 -11.99 -12.28 19.27
N VAL A 355 -11.13 -11.55 19.98
CA VAL A 355 -9.67 -11.62 19.81
C VAL A 355 -9.15 -13.01 20.20
N LYS A 356 -8.50 -13.71 19.25
CA LYS A 356 -7.74 -14.96 19.49
C LYS A 356 -6.25 -14.71 19.65
N TRP A 357 -5.77 -13.63 19.03
CA TRP A 357 -4.50 -13.01 19.31
C TRP A 357 -4.55 -11.56 18.85
N GLY A 358 -3.84 -10.65 19.50
CA GLY A 358 -3.67 -9.31 18.97
C GLY A 358 -2.57 -8.53 19.67
N GLN A 359 -1.97 -7.60 18.93
CA GLN A 359 -0.99 -6.66 19.45
C GLN A 359 -1.32 -5.24 19.01
N ARG A 360 -1.19 -4.29 19.95
CA ARG A 360 -1.13 -2.85 19.68
C ARG A 360 0.31 -2.41 19.64
N GLY A 361 0.69 -1.67 18.60
CA GLY A 361 2.00 -1.06 18.46
C GLY A 361 3.11 -2.11 18.29
N ARG A 362 2.88 -3.11 17.44
CA ARG A 362 3.89 -4.16 17.12
C ARG A 362 5.22 -3.58 16.65
N LEU A 363 5.18 -2.39 16.04
CA LEU A 363 6.36 -1.57 15.75
C LEU A 363 7.37 -1.45 16.91
N GLY A 364 6.91 -1.48 18.16
CA GLY A 364 7.77 -1.41 19.35
C GLY A 364 8.50 -2.71 19.71
N ASP A 365 8.29 -3.80 18.98
CA ASP A 365 9.08 -5.02 19.11
C ASP A 365 10.54 -4.73 18.72
N SER A 366 11.50 -5.32 19.45
CA SER A 366 12.92 -5.00 19.27
C SER A 366 13.44 -5.36 17.89
N ASP A 367 12.90 -6.41 17.25
CA ASP A 367 13.36 -6.80 15.92
C ASP A 367 12.61 -6.00 14.83
N VAL A 368 11.35 -5.65 15.06
CA VAL A 368 10.54 -4.83 14.12
C VAL A 368 11.02 -3.39 14.08
N ILE A 369 11.36 -2.78 15.22
CA ILE A 369 11.75 -1.36 15.29
C ILE A 369 13.09 -1.09 14.57
N GLU A 370 14.01 -2.06 14.56
CA GLU A 370 15.29 -1.93 13.84
C GLU A 370 15.08 -1.90 12.32
N ARG A 371 14.09 -2.64 11.83
CA ARG A 371 13.68 -2.63 10.41
C ARG A 371 13.09 -1.28 10.04
N ALA A 372 12.19 -0.75 10.87
CA ALA A 372 11.61 0.57 10.67
C ALA A 372 12.68 1.68 10.70
N ARG A 373 13.67 1.58 11.61
CA ARG A 373 14.80 2.52 11.69
C ARG A 373 15.64 2.51 10.41
N PHE A 374 15.90 1.33 9.86
CA PHE A 374 16.57 1.21 8.57
C PHE A 374 15.77 1.92 7.48
N ILE A 375 14.48 1.62 7.35
CA ILE A 375 13.63 2.17 6.28
C ILE A 375 13.52 3.70 6.33
N VAL A 376 13.24 4.31 7.49
CA VAL A 376 13.15 5.79 7.55
C VAL A 376 14.49 6.47 7.33
N GLY A 377 15.61 5.82 7.71
CA GLY A 377 16.95 6.32 7.46
C GLY A 377 17.32 6.36 5.98
N GLU A 378 16.67 5.53 5.15
CA GLU A 378 16.89 5.48 3.71
C GLU A 378 15.86 6.32 2.92
N LEU A 379 14.59 6.26 3.30
CA LEU A 379 13.50 6.96 2.56
C LEU A 379 13.35 8.44 2.95
N LEU A 380 13.63 8.79 4.20
CA LEU A 380 13.40 10.14 4.72
C LEU A 380 14.51 10.61 5.68
N PRO A 381 15.78 10.65 5.23
CA PRO A 381 16.94 10.93 6.07
C PRO A 381 16.96 12.35 6.66
N GLU A 382 16.16 13.29 6.12
CA GLU A 382 16.10 14.67 6.58
C GLU A 382 15.35 14.85 7.91
N ILE A 383 14.55 13.86 8.31
CA ILE A 383 13.71 13.93 9.50
C ILE A 383 14.37 13.16 10.65
N ASP A 384 14.46 13.80 11.82
CA ASP A 384 14.97 13.16 13.02
C ASP A 384 13.89 12.28 13.68
N PHE A 385 14.23 11.00 13.86
CA PHE A 385 13.43 9.98 14.55
C PHE A 385 14.06 9.54 15.87
N THR A 386 15.19 10.12 16.29
CA THR A 386 15.97 9.68 17.46
C THR A 386 15.12 9.62 18.72
N GLU A 387 14.34 10.67 19.00
CA GLU A 387 13.48 10.73 20.17
C GLU A 387 12.33 9.71 20.10
N LEU A 388 11.77 9.49 18.90
CA LEU A 388 10.71 8.50 18.71
C LEU A 388 11.23 7.09 18.99
N PHE A 389 12.37 6.71 18.41
CA PHE A 389 12.98 5.39 18.64
C PHE A 389 13.39 5.18 20.09
N ALA A 390 13.88 6.22 20.78
CA ALA A 390 14.28 6.13 22.17
C ALA A 390 13.10 5.93 23.14
N ASN A 391 11.90 6.35 22.74
CA ASN A 391 10.71 6.36 23.59
C ASN A 391 9.58 5.44 23.09
N GLN A 392 9.82 4.64 22.05
CA GLN A 392 8.82 3.73 21.51
C GLN A 392 8.43 2.69 22.58
N PRO A 393 7.15 2.61 22.98
CA PRO A 393 6.70 1.61 23.95
C PRO A 393 6.81 0.20 23.38
N ALA A 394 7.04 -0.79 24.26
CA ALA A 394 6.92 -2.19 23.88
C ALA A 394 5.49 -2.52 23.41
N PRO A 395 5.30 -3.53 22.53
CA PRO A 395 3.98 -3.91 22.06
C PRO A 395 3.05 -4.29 23.21
N PHE A 396 1.80 -3.85 23.14
CA PHE A 396 0.78 -4.22 24.09
C PHE A 396 -0.02 -5.41 23.57
N ASN A 397 -0.01 -6.53 24.31
CA ASN A 397 -0.81 -7.70 23.98
C ASN A 397 -2.29 -7.42 24.31
N ILE A 398 -3.13 -7.47 23.29
CA ILE A 398 -4.58 -7.30 23.44
C ILE A 398 -5.15 -8.52 24.19
N PRO A 399 -5.99 -8.33 25.22
CA PRO A 399 -6.57 -9.45 25.96
C PRO A 399 -7.34 -10.42 25.06
N LEU A 400 -7.26 -11.72 25.37
CA LEU A 400 -7.97 -12.75 24.62
C LEU A 400 -9.48 -12.75 24.93
N ASP A 401 -10.27 -13.21 23.96
CA ASP A 401 -11.73 -13.37 24.02
C ASP A 401 -12.49 -12.07 24.37
N VAL A 402 -11.86 -10.90 24.17
CA VAL A 402 -12.52 -9.59 24.22
C VAL A 402 -12.99 -9.20 22.83
N SER A 403 -14.01 -8.33 22.79
CA SER A 403 -14.51 -7.78 21.53
C SER A 403 -13.44 -6.93 20.84
N TYR A 404 -13.24 -7.16 19.54
CA TYR A 404 -12.41 -6.28 18.71
C TYR A 404 -12.88 -4.82 18.75
N CYS A 405 -14.16 -4.56 19.03
CA CYS A 405 -14.69 -3.19 19.09
C CYS A 405 -14.21 -2.40 20.32
N ILE A 406 -13.63 -3.05 21.32
CA ILE A 406 -13.04 -2.33 22.48
C ILE A 406 -11.73 -1.69 22.02
N THR A 407 -11.61 -0.38 22.18
CA THR A 407 -10.40 0.39 21.84
C THR A 407 -9.56 0.77 23.07
N ASP A 408 -10.21 0.89 24.24
CA ASP A 408 -9.59 1.15 25.54
C ASP A 408 -9.56 -0.12 26.41
N TYR A 409 -8.38 -0.75 26.48
CA TYR A 409 -8.15 -1.94 27.30
C TYR A 409 -7.76 -1.63 28.76
N SER A 410 -7.68 -0.37 29.16
CA SER A 410 -7.35 0.04 30.53
C SER A 410 -8.55 0.03 31.48
N SER A 411 -9.77 0.09 30.94
CA SER A 411 -10.98 0.12 31.74
C SER A 411 -11.29 -1.26 32.35
N GLN A 412 -11.35 -1.35 33.68
CA GLN A 412 -11.71 -2.58 34.42
C GLN A 412 -13.15 -3.08 34.15
N ASN A 413 -13.90 -2.39 33.29
CA ASN A 413 -15.23 -2.76 32.80
C ASN A 413 -15.21 -3.33 31.37
N ALA A 414 -14.08 -3.86 30.88
CA ALA A 414 -13.99 -4.65 29.64
C ALA A 414 -14.75 -6.01 29.72
N GLY A 415 -15.89 -6.02 30.41
CA GLY A 415 -16.84 -7.11 30.44
C GLY A 415 -17.66 -7.12 29.14
N LYS A 416 -17.64 -8.26 28.47
CA LYS A 416 -18.60 -8.77 27.47
C LYS A 416 -19.79 -7.83 27.24
N HIS A 417 -19.82 -7.20 26.05
CA HIS A 417 -20.84 -6.28 25.55
C HIS A 417 -20.72 -4.81 25.99
N GLN A 418 -19.75 -4.07 25.44
CA GLN A 418 -20.07 -2.70 25.04
C GLN A 418 -21.05 -2.80 23.86
N GLN A 419 -22.26 -2.25 24.02
CA GLN A 419 -23.19 -2.07 22.91
C GLN A 419 -22.53 -1.13 21.90
N SER A 420 -22.03 -1.70 20.80
CA SER A 420 -21.62 -0.88 19.66
C SER A 420 -22.87 -0.28 19.04
N THR A 421 -22.79 1.01 18.74
CA THR A 421 -23.83 1.65 17.93
C THR A 421 -23.80 1.05 16.53
N LYS A 422 -24.93 1.01 15.83
CA LYS A 422 -24.99 0.58 14.42
C LYS A 422 -23.97 1.34 13.55
N ALA A 423 -23.69 2.60 13.89
CA ALA A 423 -22.65 3.41 13.27
C ALA A 423 -21.23 2.84 13.48
N MET A 424 -20.90 2.34 14.67
CA MET A 424 -19.60 1.71 14.95
C MET A 424 -19.41 0.37 14.21
N GLN A 425 -20.49 -0.39 13.99
CA GLN A 425 -20.44 -1.64 13.21
C GLN A 425 -20.21 -1.37 11.71
N VAL A 426 -20.89 -0.38 11.14
CA VAL A 426 -20.69 0.03 9.73
C VAL A 426 -19.28 0.61 9.51
N ARG A 427 -18.74 1.34 10.50
CA ARG A 427 -17.37 1.88 10.46
C ARG A 427 -16.31 0.79 10.34
N LEU A 428 -16.47 -0.30 11.08
CA LEU A 428 -15.50 -1.40 11.13
C LEU A 428 -15.59 -2.33 9.91
N GLN A 429 -16.79 -2.56 9.36
CA GLN A 429 -16.98 -3.37 8.16
C GLN A 429 -16.25 -2.83 6.93
N ASN A 430 -16.14 -1.51 6.80
CA ASN A 430 -15.53 -0.87 5.64
C ASN A 430 -14.01 -0.68 5.78
N GLN A 431 -13.42 -0.78 6.98
CA GLN A 431 -11.95 -0.70 7.16
C GLN A 431 -11.22 -1.91 6.57
N HIS A 432 -11.89 -3.05 6.43
CA HIS A 432 -11.26 -4.31 6.01
C HIS A 432 -11.36 -4.59 4.50
N LYS A 433 -11.80 -3.61 3.70
CA LYS A 433 -11.93 -3.71 2.23
C LYS A 433 -10.88 -2.88 1.46
N ILE A 434 -9.92 -2.27 2.16
CA ILE A 434 -8.97 -1.29 1.58
C ILE A 434 -7.55 -1.89 1.46
N ASP A 435 -7.33 -3.14 1.85
CA ASP A 435 -6.00 -3.79 1.75
C ASP A 435 -5.66 -4.19 0.33
#